data_AF-A0A1U7YJ88-F1
#
_entry.id   AF-A0A1U7YJ88-F1
#
_cell.length_a   1.000
_cell.length_b   1.000
_cell.length_c   1.000
_cell.angle_alpha   90.00
_cell.angle_beta   90.00
_cell.angle_gamma   90.00
#
_symmetry.space_group_name_H-M   'P 1'
#
loop_
_entity.id
_entity.type
_entity.pdbx_description
1 polymer ?
#
loop_
_entity_poly.entity_id
_entity_poly.type
_entity_poly.pdbx_seq_one_letter_code
_entity_poly.pdbx_strand_id
1 'polypeptide(L)'
;MGCLRNYNEFASYHNRYVSRAIANLQREFPNVSIVYGDFYGSLLTVMRSASSFGFDQNTLLSACCGTGGRYNFNFRTVCGAAGINVCSNPARYVHWDGIHLTDEAHRRMTDILVNDMLSKFRCAVQATS
;
A
#
# COMPACT_ATOMS: atom_id res chain seq x y z
N MET A 1 10.12 -6.34 -6.83
CA MET A 1 9.97 -7.02 -5.53
C MET A 1 10.78 -8.32 -5.56
N GLY A 2 12.03 -8.30 -5.07
CA GLY A 2 13.01 -9.39 -5.34
C GLY A 2 13.69 -10.02 -4.12
N CYS A 3 13.48 -9.53 -2.89
CA CYS A 3 14.20 -10.03 -1.72
C CYS A 3 13.39 -10.99 -0.84
N LEU A 4 12.06 -10.81 -0.78
CA LEU A 4 11.15 -11.56 0.11
C LEU A 4 10.17 -12.41 -0.69
N ARG A 5 10.70 -13.25 -1.58
CA ARG A 5 9.92 -14.02 -2.55
C ARG A 5 8.80 -14.84 -1.90
N ASN A 6 9.12 -15.58 -0.84
CA ASN A 6 8.15 -16.43 -0.15
C ASN A 6 6.99 -15.61 0.45
N TYR A 7 7.27 -14.43 1.00
CA TYR A 7 6.23 -13.54 1.53
C TYR A 7 5.37 -12.93 0.42
N ASN A 8 5.98 -12.54 -0.71
CA ASN A 8 5.23 -12.06 -1.87
C ASN A 8 4.33 -13.14 -2.47
N GLU A 9 4.82 -14.39 -2.54
CA GLU A 9 4.04 -15.54 -2.99
C GLU A 9 2.90 -15.85 -2.02
N PHE A 10 3.15 -15.81 -0.71
CA PHE A 10 2.11 -15.97 0.31
C PHE A 10 1.02 -14.89 0.20
N ALA A 11 1.41 -13.62 0.11
CA ALA A 11 0.47 -12.51 -0.02
C ALA A 11 -0.38 -12.62 -1.30
N SER A 12 0.25 -12.96 -2.43
CA SER A 12 -0.46 -13.21 -3.70
C SER A 12 -1.43 -14.39 -3.59
N TYR A 13 -1.01 -15.48 -2.96
CA TYR A 13 -1.85 -16.65 -2.72
C TYR A 13 -3.06 -16.30 -1.85
N HIS A 14 -2.83 -15.65 -0.71
CA HIS A 14 -3.89 -15.17 0.19
C HIS A 14 -4.90 -14.29 -0.55
N ASN A 15 -4.43 -13.28 -1.28
CA ASN A 15 -5.28 -12.34 -1.99
C ASN A 15 -6.15 -13.03 -3.05
N ARG A 16 -5.61 -14.06 -3.74
CA ARG A 16 -6.39 -14.88 -4.68
C ARG A 16 -7.59 -15.56 -4.00
N TYR A 17 -7.42 -16.05 -2.77
CA TYR A 17 -8.53 -16.69 -2.04
C TYR A 17 -9.53 -15.66 -1.52
N VAL A 18 -9.08 -14.49 -1.07
CA VAL A 18 -9.96 -13.38 -0.71
C VAL A 18 -10.82 -12.96 -1.90
N SER A 19 -10.22 -12.74 -3.09
CA SER A 19 -10.99 -12.40 -4.30
C SER A 19 -12.03 -13.46 -4.65
N ARG A 20 -11.70 -14.76 -4.48
CA ARG A 20 -12.66 -15.86 -4.71
C ARG A 20 -13.79 -15.86 -3.69
N ALA A 21 -13.50 -15.63 -2.41
CA ALA A 21 -14.51 -15.54 -1.37
C ALA A 21 -15.46 -14.35 -1.62
N ILE A 22 -14.92 -13.20 -2.01
CA ILE A 22 -15.72 -12.03 -2.41
C ILE A 22 -16.62 -12.34 -3.60
N ALA A 23 -16.12 -13.02 -4.63
CA ALA A 23 -16.93 -13.44 -5.78
C ALA A 23 -18.05 -14.43 -5.39
N ASN A 24 -17.84 -15.26 -4.38
CA ASN A 24 -18.89 -16.12 -3.83
C ASN A 24 -19.95 -15.31 -3.08
N LEU A 25 -19.52 -14.41 -2.18
CA LEU A 25 -20.42 -13.53 -1.44
C LEU A 25 -21.28 -12.66 -2.37
N GLN A 26 -20.69 -12.13 -3.45
CA GLN A 26 -21.45 -11.34 -4.43
C GLN A 26 -22.55 -12.16 -5.12
N ARG A 27 -22.37 -13.47 -5.30
CA ARG A 27 -23.39 -14.38 -5.86
C ARG A 27 -24.49 -14.70 -4.84
N GLU A 28 -24.13 -14.79 -3.56
CA GLU A 28 -25.07 -15.04 -2.46
C GLU A 28 -25.94 -13.80 -2.17
N PHE A 29 -25.36 -12.60 -2.30
CA PHE A 29 -26.03 -11.32 -2.04
C PHE A 29 -26.09 -10.45 -3.30
N PRO A 30 -26.92 -10.79 -4.30
CA PRO A 30 -26.94 -10.09 -5.60
C PRO A 30 -27.37 -8.62 -5.50
N ASN A 31 -28.03 -8.22 -4.41
CA ASN A 31 -28.49 -6.85 -4.20
C ASN A 31 -27.50 -5.97 -3.42
N VAL A 32 -26.35 -6.51 -3.03
CA VAL A 32 -25.26 -5.78 -2.36
C VAL A 32 -24.09 -5.68 -3.30
N SER A 33 -23.46 -4.50 -3.41
CA SER A 33 -22.20 -4.39 -4.15
C SER A 33 -21.02 -4.72 -3.23
N ILE A 34 -20.28 -5.77 -3.57
CA ILE A 34 -19.11 -6.24 -2.82
C ILE A 34 -17.91 -6.19 -3.75
N VAL A 35 -16.96 -5.30 -3.46
CA VAL A 35 -15.79 -5.06 -4.30
C VAL A 35 -14.52 -5.40 -3.54
N TYR A 36 -13.62 -6.15 -4.18
CA TYR A 36 -12.28 -6.38 -3.66
C TYR A 36 -11.42 -5.15 -3.86
N GLY A 37 -10.90 -4.59 -2.76
CA GLY A 37 -9.89 -3.54 -2.80
C GLY A 37 -8.48 -4.13 -2.92
N ASP A 38 -7.85 -3.95 -4.08
CA ASP A 38 -6.49 -4.49 -4.34
C ASP A 38 -5.39 -3.64 -3.70
N PHE A 39 -5.29 -3.72 -2.37
CA PHE A 39 -4.25 -3.02 -1.60
C PHE A 39 -2.83 -3.38 -2.08
N TYR A 40 -2.57 -4.68 -2.34
CA TYR A 40 -1.27 -5.15 -2.80
C TYR A 40 -0.91 -4.58 -4.17
N GLY A 41 -1.85 -4.58 -5.12
CA GLY A 41 -1.67 -3.96 -6.44
C GLY A 41 -1.44 -2.45 -6.36
N SER A 42 -2.15 -1.75 -5.47
CA SER A 42 -1.95 -0.31 -5.27
C SER A 42 -0.54 0.03 -4.75
N LEU A 43 -0.04 -0.73 -3.77
CA LEU A 43 1.34 -0.59 -3.28
C LEU A 43 2.35 -0.91 -4.39
N LEU A 44 2.15 -2.00 -5.14
CA LEU A 44 3.05 -2.34 -6.25
C LEU A 44 3.10 -1.25 -7.31
N THR A 45 1.98 -0.59 -7.60
CA THR A 45 1.91 0.53 -8.54
C THR A 45 2.72 1.73 -8.02
N VAL A 46 2.53 2.10 -6.75
CA VAL A 46 3.35 3.15 -6.10
C VAL A 46 4.83 2.81 -6.15
N MET A 47 5.21 1.57 -5.82
CA MET A 47 6.61 1.14 -5.80
C MET A 47 7.25 1.13 -7.19
N ARG A 48 6.50 0.75 -8.24
CA ARG A 48 7.01 0.72 -9.62
C ARG A 48 7.14 2.12 -10.23
N SER A 49 6.26 3.03 -9.83
CA SER A 49 6.19 4.40 -10.37
C SER A 49 6.54 5.43 -9.29
N ALA A 50 7.44 5.09 -8.36
CA ALA A 50 7.71 5.88 -7.16
C ALA A 50 8.04 7.34 -7.48
N SER A 51 8.89 7.57 -8.48
CA SER A 51 9.30 8.91 -8.90
C SER A 51 8.15 9.76 -9.44
N SER A 52 7.17 9.17 -10.14
CA SER A 52 6.02 9.94 -10.65
C SER A 52 5.08 10.38 -9.53
N PHE A 53 5.14 9.71 -8.38
CA PHE A 53 4.39 10.08 -7.18
C PHE A 53 5.17 11.01 -6.24
N GLY A 54 6.43 11.34 -6.56
CA GLY A 54 7.28 12.24 -5.76
C GLY A 54 8.17 11.53 -4.72
N PHE A 55 8.18 10.19 -4.69
CA PHE A 55 9.04 9.42 -3.78
C PHE A 55 10.48 9.37 -4.29
N ASP A 56 11.44 9.38 -3.35
CA ASP A 56 12.86 9.26 -3.66
C ASP A 56 13.26 7.79 -3.87
N GLN A 57 13.71 7.48 -5.09
CA GLN A 57 14.15 6.14 -5.47
C GLN A 57 15.25 5.57 -4.58
N ASN A 58 16.15 6.42 -4.06
CA ASN A 58 17.26 5.99 -3.21
C ASN A 58 16.77 5.51 -1.83
N THR A 59 15.58 5.94 -1.43
CA THR A 59 14.99 5.62 -0.12
C THR A 59 13.80 4.68 -0.22
N LEU A 60 13.48 4.18 -1.42
CA LEU A 60 12.26 3.42 -1.69
C LEU A 60 12.07 2.19 -0.79
N LEU A 61 13.18 1.57 -0.35
CA LEU A 61 13.17 0.40 0.54
C LEU A 61 13.59 0.74 1.97
N SER A 62 13.83 2.02 2.28
CA SER A 62 14.27 2.46 3.61
C SER A 62 13.12 3.10 4.37
N ALA A 63 13.04 2.84 5.66
CA ALA A 63 12.09 3.52 6.55
C ALA A 63 12.48 4.99 6.79
N CYS A 64 11.50 5.86 7.01
CA CYS A 64 11.74 7.23 7.43
C CYS A 64 12.12 7.32 8.92
N CYS A 65 11.41 6.58 9.78
CA CYS A 65 11.65 6.48 11.21
C CYS A 65 12.40 5.19 11.54
N GLY A 66 13.61 5.30 12.08
CA GLY A 66 14.47 4.12 12.16
C GLY A 66 15.80 4.25 12.90
N THR A 67 16.50 3.13 12.96
CA THR A 67 17.74 2.93 13.73
C THR A 67 19.03 3.14 12.93
N GLY A 68 18.96 3.52 11.66
CA GLY A 68 20.06 3.49 10.71
C GLY A 68 20.30 2.09 10.12
N GLY A 69 21.39 1.94 9.35
CA GLY A 69 21.77 0.69 8.68
C GLY A 69 21.00 0.42 7.38
N ARG A 70 21.13 -0.80 6.85
CA ARG A 70 20.47 -1.21 5.60
C ARG A 70 18.95 -1.21 5.80
N TYR A 71 18.24 -0.37 5.05
CA TYR A 71 16.79 -0.11 5.13
C TYR A 71 16.31 0.75 6.31
N ASN A 72 17.23 1.30 7.11
CA ASN A 72 16.89 2.12 8.28
C ASN A 72 15.92 1.41 9.26
N PHE A 73 16.04 0.10 9.46
CA PHE A 73 15.07 -0.69 10.23
C PHE A 73 15.72 -1.76 11.11
N ASN A 74 15.15 -1.97 12.30
CA ASN A 74 15.52 -3.02 13.23
C ASN A 74 14.28 -3.55 13.98
N PHE A 75 14.01 -4.85 13.88
CA PHE A 75 12.87 -5.50 14.55
C PHE A 75 12.86 -5.36 16.08
N ARG A 76 14.00 -5.10 16.70
CA ARG A 76 14.10 -4.96 18.17
C ARG A 76 13.83 -3.56 18.68
N THR A 77 13.85 -2.56 17.80
CA THR A 77 13.71 -1.15 18.20
C THR A 77 12.68 -0.48 17.31
N VAL A 78 11.54 -0.11 17.89
CA VAL A 78 10.40 0.45 17.18
C VAL A 78 10.54 1.97 17.02
N CYS A 79 9.84 2.53 16.02
CA CYS A 79 9.68 3.96 15.90
C CYS A 79 9.10 4.55 17.20
N GLY A 80 9.62 5.70 17.64
CA GLY A 80 9.23 6.35 18.90
C GLY A 80 10.03 5.92 20.13
N ALA A 81 10.90 4.90 20.03
CA ALA A 81 11.85 4.58 21.09
C ALA A 81 12.93 5.67 21.24
N ALA A 82 13.55 5.76 22.42
CA ALA A 82 14.62 6.72 22.67
C ALA A 82 15.81 6.51 21.72
N GLY A 83 16.33 7.59 21.15
CA GLY A 83 17.46 7.56 20.21
C GLY A 83 17.09 7.20 18.76
N ILE A 84 15.81 7.03 18.46
CA ILE A 84 15.33 6.82 17.08
C ILE A 84 15.15 8.16 16.37
N ASN A 85 15.71 8.24 15.16
CA ASN A 85 15.61 9.42 14.32
C ASN A 85 14.49 9.26 13.29
N VAL A 86 13.89 10.38 12.94
CA VAL A 86 12.91 10.52 11.86
C VAL A 86 13.56 11.29 10.72
N CYS A 87 13.32 10.86 9.49
CA CYS A 87 13.79 11.55 8.29
C CYS A 87 13.22 12.98 8.21
N SER A 88 13.92 13.89 7.53
CA SER A 88 13.53 15.31 7.45
C SER A 88 12.28 15.56 6.60
N ASN A 89 11.96 14.67 5.65
CA ASN A 89 10.78 14.80 4.79
C ASN A 89 10.11 13.44 4.58
N PRO A 90 9.14 13.07 5.44
CA PRO A 90 8.40 11.80 5.33
C PRO A 90 7.65 11.63 4.01
N ALA A 91 7.22 12.71 3.35
CA ALA A 91 6.47 12.64 2.09
C ALA A 91 7.32 12.10 0.92
N ARG A 92 8.65 12.06 1.04
CA ARG A 92 9.53 11.46 0.02
C ARG A 92 9.81 9.98 0.23
N TYR A 93 9.34 9.40 1.33
CA TYR A 93 9.52 7.99 1.69
C TYR A 93 8.20 7.23 1.49
N VAL A 94 8.30 5.97 1.05
CA VAL A 94 7.12 5.07 1.01
C VAL A 94 6.85 4.46 2.39
N HIS A 95 7.91 4.09 3.11
CA HIS A 95 7.83 3.41 4.40
C HIS A 95 8.02 4.40 5.56
N TRP A 96 7.06 4.44 6.47
CA TRP A 96 7.17 5.22 7.71
C TRP A 96 8.14 4.53 8.66
N ASP A 97 7.87 3.27 8.99
CA ASP A 97 8.76 2.37 9.71
C ASP A 97 8.97 1.09 8.87
N GLY A 98 9.56 0.04 9.43
CA GLY A 98 9.78 -1.22 8.68
C GLY A 98 8.52 -2.04 8.38
N ILE A 99 7.34 -1.59 8.79
CA ILE A 99 6.05 -2.29 8.66
C ILE A 99 5.02 -1.37 8.01
N HIS A 100 4.88 -0.14 8.49
CA HIS A 100 3.85 0.82 8.10
C HIS A 100 4.33 1.78 7.00
N LEU A 101 3.37 2.30 6.23
CA LEU A 101 3.62 3.25 5.15
C LEU A 101 3.48 4.69 5.66
N THR A 102 4.05 5.64 4.93
CA THR A 102 3.87 7.07 5.22
C THR A 102 2.46 7.54 4.83
N ASP A 103 2.03 8.67 5.40
CA ASP A 103 0.75 9.29 5.03
C ASP A 103 0.66 9.58 3.53
N GLU A 104 1.76 10.04 2.91
CA GLU A 104 1.80 10.29 1.47
C GLU A 104 1.66 9.00 0.67
N ALA A 105 2.30 7.91 1.08
CA ALA A 105 2.11 6.60 0.45
C ALA A 105 0.66 6.11 0.58
N HIS A 106 0.07 6.22 1.78
CA HIS A 106 -1.34 5.90 2.00
C HIS A 106 -2.27 6.74 1.13
N ARG A 107 -2.00 8.04 0.97
CA ARG A 107 -2.78 8.92 0.11
C ARG A 107 -2.74 8.47 -1.35
N ARG A 108 -1.54 8.21 -1.91
CA ARG A 108 -1.40 7.72 -3.30
C ARG A 108 -2.06 6.37 -3.52
N MET A 109 -1.91 5.45 -2.57
CA MET A 109 -2.57 4.15 -2.64
C MET A 109 -4.09 4.29 -2.57
N THR A 110 -4.60 5.19 -1.74
CA THR A 110 -6.04 5.45 -1.62
C THR A 110 -6.60 6.02 -2.91
N ASP A 111 -5.90 6.96 -3.56
CA ASP A 111 -6.31 7.50 -4.86
C ASP A 111 -6.43 6.38 -5.92
N ILE A 112 -5.47 5.45 -5.96
CA ILE A 112 -5.51 4.31 -6.88
C ILE A 112 -6.67 3.36 -6.53
N LEU A 113 -6.77 2.99 -5.25
CA LEU A 113 -7.71 2.00 -4.75
C LEU A 113 -9.16 2.47 -4.90
N VAL A 114 -9.46 3.69 -4.47
CA VAL A 114 -10.81 4.26 -4.51
C VAL A 114 -11.27 4.45 -5.95
N ASN A 115 -10.40 4.94 -6.84
CA ASN A 115 -10.76 5.10 -8.26
C ASN A 115 -11.10 3.74 -8.93
N ASP A 116 -10.29 2.71 -8.67
CA ASP A 116 -10.58 1.35 -9.14
C ASP A 116 -11.91 0.82 -8.56
N MET A 117 -12.14 1.00 -7.25
CA MET A 117 -13.37 0.54 -6.60
C MET A 117 -14.61 1.27 -7.12
N LEU A 118 -14.57 2.60 -7.25
CA LEU A 118 -15.68 3.41 -7.76
C LEU A 118 -16.08 2.99 -9.18
N SER A 119 -15.10 2.66 -10.03
CA SER A 119 -15.38 2.15 -11.38
C SER A 119 -16.19 0.84 -11.39
N LYS A 120 -16.02 0.02 -10.34
CA LYS A 120 -16.71 -1.27 -10.18
C LYS A 120 -18.10 -1.14 -9.55
N PHE A 121 -18.33 -0.10 -8.75
CA PHE A 121 -19.65 0.21 -8.19
C PHE A 121 -20.64 0.76 -9.24
N ARG A 122 -20.20 1.02 -10.48
CA ARG A 122 -21.02 1.63 -11.54
C ARG A 122 -21.69 2.94 -11.08
N CYS A 123 -21.04 3.66 -10.16
CA CYS A 123 -21.47 5.00 -9.79
C CYS A 123 -21.27 5.91 -11.01
N ALA A 124 -22.36 6.30 -11.67
CA ALA A 124 -22.31 7.34 -12.67
C ALA A 124 -21.99 8.66 -11.94
N VAL A 125 -20.83 9.27 -12.24
CA VAL A 125 -20.62 10.68 -11.93
C VAL A 125 -21.64 11.42 -12.77
N GLN A 126 -22.70 11.95 -12.14
CA GLN A 126 -23.56 12.91 -12.81
C GLN A 126 -22.68 14.12 -13.16
N ALA A 127 -22.36 14.27 -14.45
CA ALA A 127 -21.83 15.52 -14.95
C ALA A 127 -22.92 16.57 -14.73
N THR A 128 -22.70 17.48 -13.78
CA THR A 128 -23.51 18.68 -13.65
C THR A 128 -23.29 19.51 -14.91
N SER A 129 -24.36 19.70 -15.67
CA SER A 129 -24.47 20.63 -16.80
C SER A 129 -24.14 22.06 -16.41
#